data_AF-A0A8T4QG80-F1
#
_entry.id   AF-A0A8T4QG80-F1
#
_cell.length_a   1.000
_cell.length_b   1.000
_cell.length_c   1.000
_cell.angle_alpha   90.00
_cell.angle_beta   90.00
_cell.angle_gamma   90.00
#
_symmetry.space_group_name_H-M   'P 1'
#
loop_
_entity.id
_entity.type
_entity.pdbx_description
1 polymer ?
#
loop_
_entity_poly.entity_id
_entity_poly.type
_entity_poly.pdbx_seq_one_letter_code
_entity_poly.pdbx_strand_id
1 'polypeptide(L)'
;MKDVYENDILCKNCKKKTIKKHIVRDGFKIRTWECQKCGKIWHHPLDANEYLKFNKLKQKNFKVKLRKVGNSFSATIPNEIIEFEGIKKEGKLVNMQLESANKVSIILKS
;
A
#
# COMPACT_ATOMS: atom_id res chain seq x y z
N MET A 1 -0.83 20.24 10.68
CA MET A 1 -0.97 20.48 9.22
C MET A 1 -2.40 20.16 8.84
N LYS A 2 -3.12 21.02 8.11
CA LYS A 2 -4.54 20.79 7.76
C LYS A 2 -4.64 19.82 6.59
N ASP A 3 -5.48 18.81 6.70
CA ASP A 3 -5.69 17.82 5.63
C ASP A 3 -6.68 18.38 4.60
N VAL A 4 -6.42 18.16 3.30
CA VAL A 4 -7.33 18.53 2.22
C VAL A 4 -8.67 17.78 2.38
N TYR A 5 -8.66 16.60 3.01
CA TYR A 5 -9.85 15.83 3.34
C TYR A 5 -10.82 16.51 4.31
N GLU A 6 -10.36 17.48 5.10
CA GLU A 6 -11.24 18.23 6.00
C GLU A 6 -12.09 19.25 5.25
N ASN A 7 -11.63 19.72 4.10
CA ASN A 7 -12.32 20.74 3.32
C ASN A 7 -13.50 20.17 2.51
N ASP A 8 -14.50 21.02 2.31
CA ASP A 8 -15.60 20.76 1.38
C ASP A 8 -15.12 21.07 -0.05
N ILE A 9 -15.08 20.04 -0.89
CA ILE A 9 -14.74 20.19 -2.31
C ILE A 9 -16.02 20.44 -3.10
N LEU A 10 -15.97 21.45 -3.98
CA LEU A 10 -17.02 21.71 -4.95
C LEU A 10 -16.70 21.01 -6.27
N CYS A 11 -17.69 20.33 -6.84
CA CYS A 11 -17.56 19.76 -8.18
C CYS A 11 -17.39 20.87 -9.22
N LYS A 12 -16.30 20.83 -10.01
CA LYS A 12 -16.03 21.82 -11.07
C LYS A 12 -17.16 21.94 -12.10
N ASN A 13 -17.85 20.83 -12.43
CA ASN A 13 -18.95 20.83 -13.41
C ASN A 13 -20.30 21.26 -12.79
N CYS A 14 -20.61 20.77 -11.59
CA CYS A 14 -21.95 20.94 -11.02
C CYS A 14 -22.03 22.09 -10.02
N LYS A 15 -20.90 22.63 -9.57
CA LYS A 15 -20.74 23.58 -8.46
C LYS A 15 -21.42 23.15 -7.15
N LYS A 16 -21.81 21.88 -7.03
CA LYS A 16 -22.40 21.28 -5.83
C LYS A 16 -21.29 20.70 -4.94
N LYS A 17 -21.53 20.71 -3.63
CA LYS A 17 -20.68 20.05 -2.64
C LYS A 17 -20.61 18.55 -2.91
N THR A 18 -19.40 18.00 -2.83
CA THR A 18 -19.17 16.55 -2.87
C THR A 18 -19.41 15.91 -1.52
N ILE A 19 -19.70 14.61 -1.52
CA ILE A 19 -19.84 13.82 -0.30
C ILE A 19 -18.56 13.03 -0.07
N LYS A 20 -18.07 13.06 1.16
CA LYS A 20 -16.90 12.28 1.58
C LYS A 20 -17.32 10.82 1.77
N LYS A 21 -16.64 9.90 1.09
CA LYS A 21 -16.85 8.45 1.21
C LYS A 21 -15.50 7.74 1.30
N HIS A 22 -15.53 6.46 1.63
CA HIS A 22 -14.36 5.61 1.62
C HIS A 22 -14.62 4.42 0.70
N ILE A 23 -13.61 4.06 -0.09
CA ILE A 23 -13.61 2.83 -0.87
C ILE A 23 -12.52 1.90 -0.32
N VAL A 24 -12.80 0.61 -0.31
CA VAL A 24 -11.80 -0.40 0.07
C VAL A 24 -11.33 -1.11 -1.20
N ARG A 25 -10.03 -1.10 -1.46
CA ARG A 25 -9.40 -1.81 -2.59
C ARG A 25 -8.12 -2.48 -2.14
N ASP A 26 -7.99 -3.78 -2.39
CA ASP A 26 -6.82 -4.58 -1.98
C ASP A 26 -6.44 -4.41 -0.50
N GLY A 27 -7.43 -4.18 0.38
CA GLY A 27 -7.22 -3.89 1.80
C GLY A 27 -6.88 -2.44 2.14
N PHE A 28 -6.64 -1.57 1.15
CA PHE A 28 -6.43 -0.14 1.35
C PHE A 28 -7.77 0.59 1.50
N LYS A 29 -7.92 1.36 2.58
CA LYS A 29 -9.02 2.31 2.75
C LYS A 29 -8.65 3.63 2.09
N ILE A 30 -9.22 3.89 0.93
CA ILE A 30 -8.96 5.10 0.15
C ILE A 30 -10.08 6.10 0.40
N ARG A 31 -9.72 7.28 0.91
CA ARG A 31 -10.64 8.40 1.07
C ARG A 31 -11.03 8.97 -0.29
N THR A 32 -12.30 9.31 -0.45
CA THR A 32 -12.85 9.79 -1.71
C THR A 32 -13.85 10.91 -1.52
N TRP A 33 -14.00 11.75 -2.54
CA TRP A 33 -15.10 12.69 -2.67
C TRP A 33 -15.92 12.28 -3.89
N GLU A 34 -17.23 12.16 -3.72
CA GLU A 34 -18.15 11.78 -4.78
C GLU A 34 -19.16 12.89 -5.03
N CYS A 35 -19.35 13.26 -6.30
CA CYS A 35 -20.42 14.16 -6.69
C CYS A 35 -21.67 13.36 -7.08
N GLN A 36 -22.74 13.46 -6.29
CA GLN A 36 -24.00 12.76 -6.59
C GLN A 36 -24.67 13.18 -7.91
N LYS A 37 -24.38 14.38 -8.45
CA LYS A 37 -25.03 14.88 -9.67
C LYS A 37 -24.35 14.40 -10.96
N CYS A 38 -23.03 14.25 -10.98
CA CYS A 38 -22.29 13.84 -12.19
C CYS A 38 -21.55 12.51 -12.04
N GLY A 39 -21.61 11.86 -10.88
CA GLY A 39 -20.95 10.57 -10.63
C GLY A 39 -19.43 10.62 -10.59
N LYS A 40 -18.80 11.79 -10.68
CA LYS A 40 -17.33 11.91 -10.59
C LYS A 40 -16.85 11.60 -9.18
N ILE A 41 -15.78 10.82 -9.09
CA ILE A 41 -15.12 10.42 -7.86
C ILE A 41 -13.69 10.97 -7.90
N TRP A 42 -13.30 11.67 -6.85
CA TRP A 42 -11.92 12.10 -6.62
C TRP A 42 -11.34 11.28 -5.48
N HIS A 43 -10.13 10.75 -5.68
CA HIS A 43 -9.40 10.03 -4.65
C HIS A 43 -8.49 10.98 -3.89
N HIS A 44 -8.36 10.76 -2.57
CA HIS A 44 -7.41 11.50 -1.75
C HIS A 44 -5.99 11.31 -2.29
N PRO A 45 -5.24 12.40 -2.55
CA PRO A 45 -3.98 12.31 -3.30
C PRO A 45 -2.91 11.49 -2.57
N LEU A 46 -2.85 11.55 -1.24
CA LEU A 46 -1.89 10.74 -0.46
C LEU A 46 -2.23 9.25 -0.57
N ASP A 47 -3.49 8.89 -0.30
CA ASP A 47 -3.98 7.51 -0.31
C ASP A 47 -3.88 6.91 -1.72
N ALA A 48 -4.18 7.70 -2.77
CA ALA A 48 -4.03 7.30 -4.16
C ALA A 48 -2.56 7.07 -4.51
N ASN A 49 -1.65 7.92 -4.04
CA ASN A 49 -0.22 7.76 -4.27
C ASN A 49 0.35 6.51 -3.57
N GLU A 50 -0.08 6.24 -2.34
CA GLU A 50 0.28 5.01 -1.62
C GLU A 50 -0.22 3.76 -2.36
N TYR A 51 -1.47 3.75 -2.82
CA TYR A 51 -2.02 2.65 -3.60
C TYR A 51 -1.29 2.46 -4.93
N LEU A 52 -0.89 3.55 -5.60
CA LEU A 52 -0.07 3.47 -6.82
C LEU A 52 1.32 2.88 -6.54
N LYS A 53 1.95 3.23 -5.41
CA LYS A 53 3.23 2.62 -4.99
C LYS A 53 3.06 1.13 -4.73
N PHE A 54 2.01 0.74 -4.01
CA PHE A 54 1.68 -0.66 -3.75
C PHE A 54 1.54 -1.45 -5.07
N ASN A 55 0.74 -0.93 -6.01
CA ASN A 55 0.52 -1.60 -7.29
C ASN A 55 1.80 -1.76 -8.10
N LYS A 56 2.69 -0.76 -8.10
CA LYS A 56 4.00 -0.86 -8.76
C LYS A 56 4.86 -1.96 -8.16
N LEU A 57 4.90 -2.06 -6.83
CA LEU A 57 5.68 -3.10 -6.15
C LEU A 57 5.08 -4.49 -6.33
N LYS A 58 3.74 -4.61 -6.26
CA LYS A 58 3.01 -5.87 -6.46
C LYS A 58 3.24 -6.47 -7.85
N GLN A 59 3.39 -5.64 -8.89
CA GLN A 59 3.64 -6.09 -10.26
C GLN A 59 5.12 -6.42 -10.53
N LYS A 60 6.03 -6.01 -9.64
CA LYS A 60 7.46 -6.18 -9.84
C LYS A 60 7.91 -7.55 -9.32
N ASN A 61 8.55 -8.33 -10.20
CA ASN A 61 9.18 -9.60 -9.81
C ASN A 61 10.59 -9.34 -9.30
N PHE A 62 10.81 -9.52 -8.00
CA PHE A 62 12.13 -9.42 -7.39
C PHE A 62 12.86 -10.76 -7.47
N LYS A 63 14.03 -10.79 -8.11
CA LYS A 63 14.94 -11.93 -8.09
C LYS A 63 16.00 -11.68 -7.01
N VAL A 64 15.97 -12.48 -5.95
CA VAL A 64 16.93 -12.38 -4.83
C VAL A 64 17.79 -13.64 -4.78
N LYS A 65 19.09 -13.47 -4.46
CA LYS A 65 20.02 -14.59 -4.34
C LYS A 65 19.95 -15.16 -2.93
N LEU A 66 19.62 -16.45 -2.82
CA LEU A 66 19.77 -17.19 -1.58
C LEU A 66 21.26 -17.42 -1.29
N ARG A 67 21.66 -17.18 -0.04
CA ARG A 67 23.03 -17.38 0.42
C ARG A 67 23.03 -18.27 1.65
N LYS A 68 23.96 -19.22 1.70
CA LYS A 68 24.18 -20.05 2.90
C LYS A 68 24.95 -19.23 3.93
N VAL A 69 24.47 -19.22 5.16
CA VAL A 69 25.10 -18.57 6.32
C VAL A 69 25.09 -19.58 7.47
N GLY A 70 26.26 -20.16 7.76
CA GLY A 70 26.36 -21.28 8.70
C GLY A 70 25.46 -22.45 8.28
N ASN A 71 24.51 -22.81 9.15
CA ASN A 71 23.55 -23.90 8.94
C ASN A 71 22.21 -23.44 8.34
N SER A 72 22.05 -22.15 7.99
CA SER A 72 20.80 -21.61 7.45
C SER A 72 21.01 -20.93 6.09
N PHE A 73 19.90 -20.57 5.44
CA PHE A 73 19.89 -19.74 4.24
C PHE A 73 19.32 -18.36 4.56
N SER A 74 19.89 -17.34 3.94
CA SER A 74 19.39 -15.97 3.99
C SER A 74 19.01 -15.47 2.59
N ALA A 75 17.95 -14.67 2.54
CA ALA A 75 17.55 -13.90 1.37
C ALA A 75 17.53 -12.42 1.76
N THR A 76 18.09 -11.57 0.91
CA THR A 76 18.00 -10.11 1.11
C THR A 76 16.66 -9.61 0.59
N ILE A 77 15.86 -9.00 1.47
CA ILE A 77 14.62 -8.33 1.07
C ILE A 77 14.99 -6.98 0.44
N PRO A 78 14.53 -6.67 -0.79
CA PRO A 78 14.79 -5.39 -1.45
C PRO A 78 14.31 -4.19 -0.60
N ASN A 79 15.11 -3.13 -0.55
CA ASN A 79 14.82 -1.93 0.24
C ASN A 79 13.47 -1.29 -0.11
N GLU A 80 13.04 -1.36 -1.38
CA GLU A 80 11.74 -0.85 -1.82
C GLU A 80 10.55 -1.45 -1.05
N ILE A 81 10.63 -2.74 -0.67
CA ILE A 81 9.60 -3.43 0.12
C ILE A 81 9.65 -2.95 1.58
N ILE A 82 10.86 -2.81 2.13
CA ILE A 82 11.09 -2.35 3.51
C ILE A 82 10.60 -0.91 3.70
N GLU A 83 10.92 -0.02 2.74
CA GLU A 83 10.47 1.37 2.72
C GLU A 83 8.95 1.47 2.60
N PHE A 84 8.34 0.65 1.74
CA PHE A 84 6.89 0.62 1.59
C PHE A 84 6.16 0.14 2.84
N GLU A 85 6.66 -0.93 3.49
CA GLU A 85 6.09 -1.43 4.74
C GLU A 85 6.39 -0.53 5.95
N GLY A 86 7.24 0.49 5.79
CA GLY A 86 7.60 1.43 6.86
C GLY A 86 8.37 0.76 8.01
N ILE A 87 9.05 -0.35 7.73
CA ILE A 87 9.83 -1.07 8.73
C ILE A 87 11.07 -0.24 9.07
N LYS A 88 11.28 0.04 10.36
CA LYS A 88 12.46 0.78 10.83
C LYS A 88 13.73 0.00 10.45
N LYS A 89 14.84 0.71 10.19
CA LYS A 89 16.12 0.14 9.72
C LYS A 89 16.75 -0.91 10.66
N GLU A 90 16.18 -1.13 11.83
CA GLU A 90 16.65 -2.10 12.81
C GLU A 90 16.06 -3.49 12.52
N GLY A 91 16.84 -4.54 12.78
CA GLY A 91 16.42 -5.91 12.54
C GLY A 91 15.16 -6.25 13.35
N LYS A 92 14.09 -6.67 12.65
CA LYS A 92 12.84 -7.13 13.27
C LYS A 92 12.69 -8.63 13.02
N LEU A 93 12.23 -9.36 14.04
CA LEU A 93 11.78 -10.74 13.87
C LEU A 93 10.50 -10.74 13.03
N VAL A 94 10.46 -11.59 12.02
CA VAL A 94 9.33 -11.73 11.09
C VAL A 94 8.86 -13.18 11.08
N ASN A 95 7.57 -13.38 10.81
CA ASN A 95 7.02 -14.72 10.76
C ASN A 95 7.24 -15.31 9.36
N MET A 96 7.72 -16.55 9.31
CA MET A 96 7.95 -17.28 8.06
C MET A 96 7.28 -18.65 8.16
N GLN A 97 6.53 -19.02 7.13
CA GLN A 97 5.85 -20.31 7.06
C GLN A 97 5.93 -20.89 5.64
N LEU A 98 6.04 -22.22 5.55
CA LEU A 98 5.91 -22.95 4.30
C LEU A 98 4.42 -23.06 3.96
N GLU A 99 3.99 -22.38 2.89
CA GLU A 99 2.60 -22.37 2.45
C GLU A 99 2.28 -23.60 1.58
N SER A 100 3.25 -24.07 0.78
CA SER A 100 3.15 -25.28 -0.02
C SER A 100 4.54 -25.79 -0.42
N ALA A 101 4.62 -26.94 -1.11
CA ALA A 101 5.86 -27.67 -1.41
C ALA A 101 6.99 -26.85 -2.08
N ASN A 102 6.73 -25.64 -2.59
CA ASN A 102 7.74 -24.74 -3.15
C ASN A 102 7.49 -23.26 -2.83
N LYS A 103 6.61 -22.97 -1.86
CA LYS A 103 6.18 -21.61 -1.57
C LYS A 103 6.38 -21.30 -0.10
N VAL A 104 7.30 -20.38 0.18
CA VAL A 104 7.50 -19.81 1.51
C VAL A 104 6.87 -18.44 1.52
N SER A 105 6.08 -18.17 2.56
CA SER A 105 5.51 -16.86 2.81
C SER A 105 6.24 -16.22 4.00
N ILE A 106 6.56 -14.93 3.86
CA ILE A 106 7.17 -14.12 4.92
C ILE A 106 6.20 -13.00 5.24
N ILE A 107 5.82 -12.89 6.51
CA ILE A 107 4.90 -11.87 7.01
C ILE A 107 5.72 -10.87 7.82
N LEU A 108 5.86 -9.66 7.28
CA LEU A 108 6.72 -8.61 7.84
C LEU A 108 6.06 -7.80 8.97
N LYS A 109 4.75 -7.95 9.15
CA LYS A 109 3.98 -7.30 10.23
C LYS A 109 3.76 -8.24 11.40
N SER A 110 3.85 -7.64 12.60
CA SER A 110 3.31 -8.16 13.86
C SER A 110 2.14 -7.27 14.22
#